data_AF-A0A9Q3QDB0-F1
#
_entry.id   AF-A0A9Q3QDB0-F1
#
_cell.length_a   1.000
_cell.length_b   1.000
_cell.length_c   1.000
_cell.angle_alpha   90.00
_cell.angle_beta   90.00
_cell.angle_gamma   90.00
#
_symmetry.space_group_name_H-M   'P 1'
#
loop_
_entity.id
_entity.type
_entity.pdbx_description
1 polymer ?
#
loop_
_entity_poly.entity_id
_entity_poly.type
_entity_poly.pdbx_seq_one_letter_code
_entity_poly.pdbx_strand_id
1 'polypeptide(L)'
;MTKRDHQELSQIITHGRQLTVAQVSNLMTHTVSTQTIQQEIRKLAHRHWTMNNWARVIWTDELAFELGKKVNQVRGWRTPQEKWNLGNLDVNHQLDRQLLMVLGAFCAAMRAPLVFLNG
;
A
#
# COMPACT_ATOMS: atom_id res chain seq x y z
N MET A 1 4.38 -7.73 16.98
CA MET A 1 5.54 -8.62 16.84
C MET A 1 6.66 -8.09 17.71
N THR A 2 7.26 -8.93 18.54
CA THR A 2 8.35 -8.52 19.42
C THR A 2 9.68 -8.54 18.67
N LYS A 3 10.71 -7.85 19.20
CA LYS A 3 12.07 -7.87 18.64
C LYS A 3 12.65 -9.29 18.59
N ARG A 4 12.23 -10.15 19.52
CA ARG A 4 12.63 -11.56 19.63
C ARG A 4 12.06 -12.38 18.46
N ASP A 5 10.77 -12.21 18.17
CA ASP A 5 10.11 -12.91 17.04
C ASP A 5 10.78 -12.56 15.70
N HIS A 6 11.20 -11.29 15.52
CA HIS A 6 11.95 -10.86 14.33
C HIS A 6 13.30 -11.57 14.19
N GLN A 7 14.02 -11.76 15.30
CA GLN A 7 15.33 -12.42 15.30
C GLN A 7 15.20 -13.92 15.02
N GLU A 8 14.23 -14.59 15.66
CA GLU A 8 13.93 -16.00 15.44
C GLU A 8 13.53 -16.27 13.99
N LEU A 9 12.61 -15.46 13.45
CA LEU A 9 12.18 -15.52 12.06
C LEU A 9 13.35 -15.32 11.08
N SER A 10 14.22 -14.33 11.36
CA SER A 10 15.42 -14.09 10.54
C SER A 10 16.38 -15.27 10.57
N GLN A 11 16.58 -15.90 11.74
CA GLN A 11 17.44 -17.07 11.88
C GLN A 11 16.88 -18.28 11.12
N ILE A 12 15.58 -18.58 11.28
CA ILE A 12 14.91 -19.70 10.61
C ILE A 12 15.02 -19.55 9.09
N ILE A 13 14.71 -18.36 8.54
CA ILE A 13 14.75 -18.14 7.09
C ILE A 13 16.18 -18.13 6.55
N THR A 14 17.16 -17.65 7.31
CA THR A 14 18.57 -17.64 6.88
C THR A 14 19.18 -19.03 6.79
N HIS A 15 18.82 -19.93 7.72
CA HIS A 15 19.34 -21.31 7.74
C HIS A 15 18.52 -22.26 6.86
N GLY A 16 17.20 -22.05 6.78
CA GLY A 16 16.30 -22.81 5.92
C GLY A 16 16.12 -22.14 4.56
N ARG A 17 17.13 -22.27 3.68
CA ARG A 17 16.99 -21.85 2.27
C ARG A 17 15.71 -22.49 1.70
N GLN A 18 14.74 -21.65 1.31
CA GLN A 18 13.47 -22.03 0.67
C GLN A 18 12.40 -22.69 1.56
N LEU A 19 12.29 -22.31 2.84
CA LEU A 19 11.12 -22.69 3.64
C LEU A 19 9.84 -21.99 3.16
N THR A 20 8.74 -22.75 3.09
CA THR A 20 7.39 -22.23 2.84
C THR A 20 6.83 -21.53 4.09
N VAL A 21 5.82 -20.67 3.91
CA VAL A 21 5.16 -19.96 5.01
C VAL A 21 4.63 -20.92 6.09
N ALA A 22 4.10 -22.07 5.68
CA ALA A 22 3.60 -23.10 6.60
C ALA A 22 4.73 -23.73 7.44
N GLN A 23 5.87 -24.03 6.81
CA GLN A 23 7.03 -24.56 7.51
C GLN A 23 7.63 -23.56 8.50
N VAL A 24 7.71 -22.28 8.12
CA VAL A 24 8.17 -21.22 9.03
C VAL A 24 7.20 -21.04 10.18
N SER A 25 5.89 -21.05 9.93
CA SER A 25 4.88 -20.93 10.99
C SER A 25 4.96 -22.06 12.02
N ASN A 26 5.31 -23.28 11.59
CA ASN A 26 5.45 -24.43 12.49
C ASN A 26 6.75 -24.41 13.31
N LEU A 27 7.77 -23.69 12.85
CA LEU A 27 9.08 -23.58 13.52
C LEU A 27 9.15 -22.41 14.51
N MET A 28 8.21 -21.48 14.44
CA MET A 28 8.16 -20.32 15.34
C MET A 28 7.62 -20.70 16.71
N THR A 29 8.25 -20.22 17.77
CA THR A 29 7.79 -20.39 19.16
C THR A 29 6.46 -19.67 19.42
N HIS A 30 6.20 -18.59 18.69
CA HIS A 30 4.98 -17.78 18.80
C HIS A 30 4.22 -17.72 17.49
N THR A 31 2.89 -17.65 17.59
CA THR A 31 2.03 -17.50 16.42
C THR A 31 2.25 -16.13 15.79
N VAL A 32 2.79 -16.12 14.58
CA VAL A 32 3.00 -14.91 13.76
C VAL A 32 2.06 -14.96 12.56
N SER A 33 1.56 -13.80 12.12
CA SER A 33 0.66 -13.76 10.97
C SER A 33 1.37 -14.22 9.69
N THR A 34 0.64 -14.94 8.84
CA THR A 34 1.14 -15.43 7.55
C THR A 34 1.65 -14.30 6.66
N GLN A 35 0.98 -13.14 6.69
CA GLN A 35 1.41 -11.94 5.98
C GLN A 35 2.79 -11.46 6.44
N THR A 36 3.06 -11.47 7.74
CA THR A 36 4.34 -11.01 8.28
C THR A 36 5.46 -11.97 7.87
N ILE A 37 5.22 -13.29 7.95
CA ILE A 37 6.16 -14.31 7.48
C ILE A 37 6.45 -14.12 5.98
N GLN A 38 5.42 -13.90 5.16
CA GLN A 38 5.58 -13.64 3.73
C GLN A 38 6.41 -12.38 3.45
N GLN A 39 6.17 -11.30 4.18
CA GLN A 39 6.93 -10.06 4.03
C GLN A 39 8.41 -10.28 4.34
N GLU A 40 8.75 -10.98 5.42
CA GLU A 40 10.14 -11.24 5.79
C GLU A 40 10.84 -12.19 4.81
N ILE A 41 10.15 -13.25 4.35
CA ILE A 41 10.67 -14.12 3.29
C ILE A 41 10.98 -13.31 2.02
N ARG A 42 10.08 -12.42 1.58
CA ARG A 42 10.31 -11.55 0.41
C ARG A 42 11.50 -10.62 0.60
N LYS A 43 11.61 -9.96 1.77
CA LYS A 43 12.75 -9.08 2.07
C LYS A 43 14.08 -9.82 1.93
N LEU A 44 14.17 -11.04 2.47
CA LEU A 44 15.38 -11.85 2.41
C LEU A 44 15.66 -12.39 1.01
N ALA A 45 14.62 -12.84 0.29
CA ALA A 45 14.73 -13.33 -1.08
C ALA A 45 15.35 -12.29 -2.03
N HIS A 46 15.02 -11.01 -1.84
CA HIS A 46 15.51 -9.92 -2.69
C HIS A 46 16.67 -9.12 -2.07
N ARG A 47 17.21 -9.52 -0.93
CA ARG A 47 18.30 -8.79 -0.24
C ARG A 47 19.58 -8.66 -1.07
N HIS A 48 19.83 -9.63 -1.94
CA HIS A 48 20.99 -9.66 -2.84
C HIS A 48 20.73 -8.94 -4.18
N TRP A 49 19.53 -8.38 -4.39
CA TRP A 49 19.20 -7.72 -5.64
C TRP A 49 19.95 -6.39 -5.79
N THR A 50 20.54 -6.20 -6.96
CA THR A 50 21.17 -4.95 -7.35
C THR A 50 20.14 -3.97 -7.90
N MET A 51 20.52 -2.70 -8.07
CA MET A 51 19.67 -1.71 -8.75
C MET A 51 19.26 -2.16 -10.16
N ASN A 52 20.10 -2.90 -10.88
CA ASN A 52 19.76 -3.45 -12.19
C ASN A 52 18.66 -4.50 -12.13
N ASN A 53 18.60 -5.30 -11.05
CA ASN A 53 17.51 -6.25 -10.85
C ASN A 53 16.20 -5.50 -10.58
N TRP A 54 16.23 -4.49 -9.71
CA TRP A 54 15.06 -3.64 -9.43
C TRP A 54 14.58 -2.86 -10.65
N ALA A 55 15.50 -2.42 -11.52
CA ALA A 55 15.16 -1.70 -12.73
C ALA A 55 14.34 -2.53 -13.74
N ARG A 56 14.42 -3.86 -13.64
CA ARG A 56 13.67 -4.81 -14.48
C ARG A 56 12.31 -5.19 -13.90
N VAL A 57 11.98 -4.74 -12.69
CA VAL A 57 10.67 -5.00 -12.08
C VAL A 57 9.62 -4.09 -12.72
N ILE A 58 8.53 -4.70 -13.16
CA ILE A 58 7.31 -3.98 -13.54
C ILE A 58 6.40 -3.98 -12.31
N TRP A 59 6.10 -2.78 -11.83
CA TRP A 59 5.15 -2.53 -10.76
C TRP A 59 3.78 -2.27 -11.37
N THR A 60 2.75 -2.84 -10.78
CA THR A 60 1.35 -2.69 -11.21
C THR A 60 0.50 -2.41 -9.98
N ASP A 61 -0.46 -1.49 -10.08
CA ASP A 61 -1.43 -1.25 -9.01
C ASP A 61 -2.72 -0.66 -9.58
N GLU A 62 -3.80 -0.81 -8.82
CA GLU A 62 -5.12 -0.26 -9.13
C GLU A 62 -5.41 0.93 -8.21
N LEU A 63 -5.90 2.02 -8.79
CA LEU A 63 -6.33 3.20 -8.05
C LEU A 63 -7.71 3.66 -8.49
N ALA A 64 -8.54 4.05 -7.53
CA ALA A 64 -9.85 4.64 -7.78
C ALA A 64 -9.80 6.17 -7.63
N PHE A 65 -10.27 6.89 -8.64
CA PHE A 65 -10.43 8.34 -8.61
C PHE A 65 -11.90 8.70 -8.34
N GLU A 66 -12.14 9.54 -7.33
CA GLU A 66 -13.46 10.12 -7.07
C GLU A 66 -13.68 11.34 -7.98
N LEU A 67 -14.54 11.19 -8.98
CA LEU A 67 -15.05 12.30 -9.79
C LEU A 67 -16.20 12.99 -9.03
N GLY A 68 -16.28 14.32 -9.14
CA GLY A 68 -17.31 15.13 -8.46
C GLY A 68 -16.98 15.48 -7.00
N LYS A 69 -15.86 14.97 -6.44
CA LYS A 69 -15.37 15.45 -5.14
C LYS A 69 -14.78 16.85 -5.30
N LYS A 70 -15.38 17.86 -4.65
CA LYS A 70 -14.71 19.15 -4.45
C LYS A 70 -13.56 18.95 -3.47
N VAL A 71 -12.34 18.77 -4.01
CA VAL A 71 -11.11 18.60 -3.23
C VAL A 71 -10.69 19.91 -2.55
N ASN A 72 -11.16 21.05 -3.07
CA ASN A 72 -10.89 22.35 -2.50
C ASN A 72 -11.74 22.58 -1.25
N GLN A 73 -11.29 22.05 -0.11
CA GLN A 73 -11.63 22.67 1.16
C GLN A 73 -10.97 24.04 1.20
N VAL A 74 -11.72 25.07 0.83
CA VAL A 74 -11.26 26.46 0.91
C VAL A 74 -11.09 26.80 2.38
N ARG A 75 -9.87 27.14 2.81
CA ARG A 75 -9.65 27.65 4.16
C ARG A 75 -10.27 29.05 4.24
N GLY A 76 -11.32 29.20 5.03
CA GLY A 76 -11.96 30.48 5.30
C GLY A 76 -11.39 31.17 6.54
N TRP A 77 -11.46 32.50 6.57
CA TRP A 77 -11.26 33.29 7.80
C TRP A 77 -12.54 33.24 8.64
N ARG A 78 -12.43 33.10 9.96
CA ARG A 78 -13.56 33.07 10.91
C ARG A 78 -13.24 33.83 12.20
N THR A 79 -14.27 34.32 12.88
CA THR A 79 -14.12 34.81 14.26
C THR A 79 -14.00 33.64 15.25
N PRO A 80 -13.37 33.80 16.43
CA PRO A 80 -13.22 32.72 17.41
C PRO A 80 -14.54 32.08 17.86
N GLN A 81 -15.64 32.84 17.85
CA GLN A 81 -16.97 32.41 18.29
C GLN A 81 -17.76 31.68 17.20
N GLU A 82 -17.37 31.81 15.93
CA GLU A 82 -18.05 31.16 14.81
C GLU A 82 -17.42 29.79 14.53
N LYS A 83 -18.19 28.72 14.71
CA LYS A 83 -17.74 27.36 14.37
C LYS A 83 -17.60 27.18 12.84
N TRP A 84 -18.53 27.73 12.08
CA TRP A 84 -18.58 27.69 10.60
C TRP A 84 -19.27 28.94 10.07
N ASN A 85 -18.85 29.46 8.90
CA ASN A 85 -19.61 30.47 8.16
C ASN A 85 -20.59 29.76 7.22
N LEU A 86 -21.90 29.88 7.49
CA LEU A 86 -22.96 29.20 6.74
C LEU A 86 -22.98 29.58 5.25
N GLY A 87 -22.58 30.80 4.88
CA GLY A 87 -22.49 31.23 3.48
C GLY A 87 -21.35 30.58 2.69
N ASN A 88 -20.43 29.92 3.39
CA ASN A 88 -19.28 29.22 2.82
C ASN A 88 -19.41 27.68 2.97
N LEU A 89 -20.56 27.19 3.46
CA LEU A 89 -20.81 25.76 3.55
C LEU A 89 -21.20 25.22 2.16
N ASP A 90 -20.40 24.28 1.68
CA ASP A 90 -20.71 23.50 0.49
C ASP A 90 -21.31 22.17 0.92
N VAL A 91 -22.41 21.77 0.30
CA VAL A 91 -23.05 20.49 0.60
C VAL A 91 -22.19 19.38 0.01
N ASN A 92 -21.84 18.40 0.85
CA ASN A 92 -21.09 17.26 0.39
C ASN A 92 -22.01 16.34 -0.42
N HIS A 93 -22.08 16.56 -1.74
CA HIS A 93 -22.89 15.73 -2.64
C HIS A 93 -22.27 14.32 -2.73
N GLN A 94 -22.61 13.45 -1.77
CA GLN A 94 -22.19 12.04 -1.78
C GLN A 94 -22.88 11.24 -2.90
N LEU A 95 -24.05 11.69 -3.36
CA LEU A 95 -24.93 10.96 -4.28
C LEU A 95 -24.50 11.01 -5.76
N ASP A 96 -23.64 11.96 -6.15
CA ASP A 96 -23.20 12.17 -7.54
C ASP A 96 -21.73 11.78 -7.77
N ARG A 97 -21.14 11.03 -6.82
CA ARG A 97 -19.74 10.62 -6.90
C ARG A 97 -19.59 9.42 -7.81
N GLN A 98 -18.86 9.59 -8.89
CA GLN A 98 -18.45 8.49 -9.75
C GLN A 98 -17.04 8.06 -9.38
N LEU A 99 -16.82 6.75 -9.28
CA LEU A 99 -15.48 6.18 -9.11
C LEU A 99 -14.96 5.76 -10.48
N LEU A 100 -13.82 6.32 -10.87
CA LEU A 100 -13.09 5.89 -12.05
C LEU A 100 -11.94 5.00 -11.60
N MET A 101 -12.04 3.70 -11.87
CA MET A 101 -10.97 2.75 -11.59
C MET A 101 -9.93 2.77 -12.70
N VAL A 102 -8.67 2.80 -12.33
CA VAL A 102 -7.55 2.84 -13.26
C VAL A 102 -6.49 1.84 -12.83
N LEU A 103 -6.10 0.96 -13.74
CA LEU A 103 -4.92 0.11 -13.60
C LEU A 103 -3.72 0.83 -14.20
N GLY A 104 -2.66 0.99 -13.41
CA GLY A 104 -1.40 1.55 -13.84
C GLY A 104 -0.28 0.53 -13.76
N ALA A 105 0.71 0.67 -14.64
CA ALA A 105 1.96 -0.06 -14.52
C ALA A 105 3.16 0.83 -14.83
N PHE A 106 4.30 0.56 -14.20
CA PHE A 106 5.56 1.24 -14.51
C PHE A 106 6.76 0.37 -14.14
N CYS A 107 7.89 0.64 -14.76
CA CYS A 107 9.20 0.16 -14.33
C CYS A 107 10.15 1.35 -14.17
N ALA A 108 11.42 1.10 -13.83
CA ALA A 108 12.37 2.18 -13.59
C ALA A 108 12.56 3.14 -14.79
N ALA A 109 12.45 2.61 -16.01
CA ALA A 109 12.72 3.39 -17.24
C ALA A 109 11.46 4.02 -17.84
N MET A 110 10.28 3.46 -17.61
CA MET A 110 9.06 3.85 -18.34
C MET A 110 7.78 3.60 -17.57
N ARG A 111 6.73 4.29 -17.99
CA ARG A 111 5.35 4.08 -17.53
C ARG A 111 4.57 3.43 -18.66
N ALA A 112 3.75 2.45 -18.31
CA ALA A 112 2.79 1.87 -19.24
C ALA A 112 1.59 2.83 -19.42
N PRO A 113 0.83 2.68 -20.51
CA PRO A 113 -0.47 3.33 -20.64
C PRO A 113 -1.38 2.99 -19.46
N LEU A 114 -2.16 3.97 -19.00
CA LEU A 114 -3.20 3.75 -18.00
C LEU A 114 -4.37 3.03 -18.64
N VAL A 115 -4.87 1.99 -17.98
CA VAL A 115 -6.06 1.25 -18.41
C VAL A 115 -7.22 1.67 -17.52
N PHE A 116 -8.22 2.32 -18.12
CA PHE A 116 -9.47 2.65 -17.43
C PHE A 116 -10.33 1.39 -17.34
N LEU A 117 -10.61 0.99 -16.10
CA LEU A 117 -11.47 -0.15 -15.83
C LEU A 117 -12.90 0.38 -15.78
N ASN A 118 -13.69 0.01 -16.79
CA ASN A 118 -15.12 0.26 -16.76
C ASN A 118 -15.75 -0.81 -15.85
N GLY A 119 -16.33 -0.36 -14.73
CA GLY A 119 -17.13 -1.19 -13.84
C GLY A 119 -18.51 -1.51 -14.42
#